data_AF-A0A660NBJ1-F1
#
_entry.id   AF-A0A660NBJ1-F1
#
_cell.length_a   1.000
_cell.length_b   1.000
_cell.length_c   1.000
_cell.angle_alpha   90.00
_cell.angle_beta   90.00
_cell.angle_gamma   90.00
#
_symmetry.space_group_name_H-M   'P 1'
#
loop_
_entity.id
_entity.type
_entity.pdbx_description
1 polymer ?
#
loop_
_entity_poly.entity_id
_entity_poly.type
_entity_poly.pdbx_seq_one_letter_code
_entity_poly.pdbx_strand_id
1 'polypeptide(L)' 'MGEVMGICISKKRGTAKVEVEEANLIEDFGIEHDAHAGNWHRQVSLL' A
#
# COMPACT_ATOMS: atom_id res chain seq x y z
N MET A 1 -7.38 20.90 -0.58
CA MET A 1 -6.06 20.24 -0.51
C MET A 1 -6.28 18.92 0.23
N GLY A 2 -5.79 17.81 -0.31
CA GLY A 2 -5.92 16.51 0.36
C GLY A 2 -4.79 16.30 1.35
N GLU A 3 -5.08 15.60 2.45
CA GLU A 3 -4.11 15.16 3.45
C GLU A 3 -4.11 13.63 3.48
N VAL A 4 -2.92 13.03 3.60
CA VAL A 4 -2.78 11.60 3.80
C VAL A 4 -2.83 11.34 5.29
N MET A 5 -3.93 10.78 5.77
CA MET A 5 -4.14 10.54 7.21
C MET A 5 -3.34 9.34 7.74
N GLY A 6 -2.95 8.41 6.86
CA GLY A 6 -2.20 7.22 7.22
C GLY A 6 -1.85 6.37 6.01
N ILE A 7 -0.76 5.61 6.11
CA ILE A 7 -0.29 4.68 5.07
C ILE A 7 -0.41 3.27 5.63
N CYS A 8 -1.17 2.40 4.97
CA CYS A 8 -1.53 1.10 5.53
C CYS A 8 -1.11 -0.07 4.62
N ILE A 9 -0.27 -0.97 5.13
CA ILE A 9 0.21 -2.16 4.41
C ILE A 9 -0.11 -3.47 5.15
N SER A 10 -0.11 -4.58 4.44
CA SER A 10 -0.22 -5.93 5.03
C SER A 10 0.87 -6.83 4.47
N LYS A 11 1.70 -7.46 5.32
CA LYS A 11 2.78 -8.37 4.89
C LYS A 11 2.28 -9.70 4.30
N LYS A 12 1.03 -10.08 4.53
CA LYS A 12 0.38 -11.29 4.00
C LYS A 12 -1.03 -10.96 3.51
N ARG A 13 -1.52 -11.67 2.50
CA ARG A 13 -2.90 -11.51 2.02
C ARG A 13 -3.89 -12.06 3.04
N GLY A 14 -5.06 -11.43 3.13
CA GLY A 14 -6.11 -11.83 4.06
C GLY A 14 -5.84 -11.47 5.53
N THR A 15 -4.77 -10.73 5.83
CA THR A 15 -4.53 -10.17 7.16
C THR A 15 -4.90 -8.68 7.20
N ALA A 16 -5.23 -8.18 8.38
CA ALA A 16 -5.45 -6.75 8.57
C ALA A 16 -4.22 -5.94 8.16
N LYS A 17 -4.46 -4.75 7.60
CA LYS A 17 -3.39 -3.78 7.33
C LYS A 17 -2.95 -3.13 8.63
N VAL A 18 -1.69 -2.77 8.68
CA VAL A 18 -1.06 -2.00 9.75
C VAL A 18 -0.57 -0.67 9.18
N GLU A 19 -0.70 0.37 9.98
CA GLU A 19 -0.20 1.69 9.62
C GLU A 19 1.33 1.73 9.69
N VAL A 20 1.94 2.48 8.78
CA VAL A 20 3.38 2.73 8.69
C VAL A 20 3.62 4.23 8.53
N GLU A 21 4.74 4.72 9.06
CA GLU A 21 5.09 6.15 9.01
C GLU A 21 5.51 6.60 7.60
N GLU A 22 6.16 5.71 6.85
CA GLU A 22 6.64 5.97 5.49
C GLU A 22 6.51 4.73 4.61
N ALA A 23 6.42 4.94 3.29
CA ALA A 23 6.40 3.85 2.34
C ALA A 23 6.93 4.27 0.96
N ASN A 24 7.61 3.33 0.29
CA ASN A 24 8.02 3.48 -1.10
C ASN A 24 6.88 3.05 -2.04
N LEU A 25 6.40 3.97 -2.87
CA LEU A 25 5.48 3.65 -3.96
C LEU A 25 6.29 3.40 -5.24
N ILE A 26 6.32 2.14 -5.68
CA ILE A 26 7.07 1.71 -6.85
C ILE A 26 6.13 1.71 -8.06
N GLU A 27 6.53 2.41 -9.12
CA GLU A 27 5.80 2.46 -10.40
C GLU A 27 5.56 1.04 -10.94
N ASP A 28 4.35 0.80 -11.47
CA ASP A 28 3.92 -0.50 -12.02
C ASP A 28 3.97 -1.69 -11.05
N PHE A 29 4.04 -1.42 -9.75
CA PHE A 29 4.12 -2.45 -8.71
C PHE A 29 3.23 -2.15 -7.49
N GLY A 30 3.21 -0.90 -7.00
CA GLY A 30 2.51 -0.52 -5.77
C GLY A 30 3.44 -0.33 -4.58
N ILE A 31 2.89 -0.43 -3.36
CA ILE A 31 3.65 -0.12 -2.14
C ILE A 31 4.62 -1.26 -1.81
N GLU A 32 5.90 -0.92 -1.66
CA GLU A 32 6.93 -1.88 -1.26
C GLU A 32 6.53 -2.61 0.03
N HIS A 33 6.72 -3.93 0.07
CA HIS A 33 6.34 -4.83 1.17
C HIS A 33 4.84 -5.03 1.44
N ASP A 34 3.92 -4.43 0.68
CA ASP A 34 2.51 -4.81 0.74
C ASP A 34 2.25 -6.12 -0.04
N ALA A 35 1.50 -7.04 0.55
CA ALA A 35 1.20 -8.35 -0.05
C ALA A 35 0.30 -8.29 -1.29
N HIS A 36 -0.28 -7.13 -1.59
CA HIS A 36 -1.06 -6.89 -2.81
C HIS A 36 -0.24 -6.22 -3.91
N ALA A 37 0.97 -5.73 -3.61
CA ALA A 37 1.86 -5.16 -4.62
C ALA A 37 2.34 -6.24 -5.61
N GLY A 38 2.57 -5.83 -6.85
CA GLY A 38 2.90 -6.70 -7.97
C GLY A 38 2.50 -6.09 -9.32
N ASN A 39 2.87 -6.78 -10.41
CA ASN A 39 2.52 -6.37 -11.76
C ASN A 39 1.00 -6.54 -12.02
N TRP A 40 0.24 -5.51 -11.69
CA TRP A 40 -1.22 -5.47 -11.76
C TRP A 40 -1.73 -4.02 -11.72
N HIS A 41 -2.94 -3.79 -12.24
CA HIS A 41 -3.47 -2.44 -12.45
C HIS A 41 -3.92 -1.71 -11.17
N ARG A 42 -4.14 -2.39 -10.04
CA ARG A 42 -4.50 -1.74 -8.75
C ARG A 42 -3.30 -1.73 -7.82
N GLN A 43 -2.51 -0.67 -7.92
CA GLN A 43 -1.28 -0.47 -7.15
C GLN A 43 -1.54 0.13 -5.76
N VAL A 44 -2.55 1.01 -5.65
CA VAL A 44 -2.96 1.67 -4.39
C VAL A 44 -4.49 1.70 -4.30
N SER A 45 -5.01 1.60 -3.08
CA SER A 45 -6.42 1.88 -2.78
C SER A 45 -6.49 3.07 -1.83
N LEU A 46 -7.37 4.03 -2.12
CA LEU A 46 -7.66 5.19 -1.29
C LEU A 46 -9.01 4.95 -0.60
N LEU A 47 -9.07 5.18 0.70
CA LEU A 47 -10.25 5.03 1.56
C LEU A 47 -10.59 6.37 2.20
#